data_AF-A0A7C6FCX8-F1
#
_entry.id   AF-A0A7C6FCX8-F1
#
_cell.length_a   1.000
_cell.length_b   1.000
_cell.length_c   1.000
_cell.angle_alpha   90.00
_cell.angle_beta   90.00
_cell.angle_gamma   90.00
#
_symmetry.space_group_name_H-M   'P 1'
#
loop_
_entity.id
_entity.type
_entity.pdbx_description
1 polymer ?
#
loop_
_entity_poly.entity_id
_entity_poly.type
_entity_poly.pdbx_seq_one_letter_code
_entity_poly.pdbx_strand_id
1 'polypeptide(L)'
;MSIKSLFKKYILPHEINFVAMLQEQSLATNQMVKDLYGCFIDENKNCCASISDNLQKTQALKNRNMEQLLHAFITPIDRESIYRAVTQLDWMVISVKHFMAETKAYQVDTLPQYKDIFDLILQASSILNKGFQALEKNRHTKVSKKAEQVRELSDAISQKYIEEMVILSENPDCKTLFIHKEILAQLKEIGRRLHITANTLQDIVVKMD
;
A
#
# COMPACT_ATOMS: atom_id res chain seq x y z
N MET A 1 13.48 10.30 -42.64
CA MET A 1 12.89 9.49 -41.55
C MET A 1 13.38 8.06 -41.73
N SER A 2 14.10 7.48 -40.77
CA SER A 2 14.76 6.17 -40.96
C SER A 2 13.72 5.04 -40.99
N ILE A 3 13.91 4.04 -41.85
CA ILE A 3 13.10 2.83 -41.92
C ILE A 3 12.91 2.20 -40.52
N LYS A 4 13.97 2.20 -39.69
CA LYS A 4 13.90 1.74 -38.28
C LYS A 4 12.84 2.46 -37.43
N SER A 5 12.57 3.75 -37.69
CA SER A 5 11.58 4.53 -36.92
C SER A 5 10.14 4.28 -37.39
N LEU A 6 9.94 3.85 -38.64
CA LEU A 6 8.63 3.43 -39.16
C LEU A 6 8.27 2.04 -38.63
N PHE A 7 9.22 1.10 -38.63
CA PHE A 7 9.02 -0.23 -38.05
C PHE A 7 8.68 -0.18 -36.56
N LYS A 8 9.36 0.67 -35.77
CA LYS A 8 9.06 0.85 -34.34
C LYS A 8 7.69 1.47 -34.07
N LYS A 9 7.14 2.26 -35.01
CA LYS A 9 5.86 2.96 -34.87
C LYS A 9 4.65 2.12 -35.31
N TYR A 10 4.83 1.19 -36.25
CA TYR A 10 3.73 0.47 -36.87
C TYR A 10 3.72 -1.05 -36.62
N ILE A 11 4.84 -1.65 -36.19
CA ILE A 11 4.98 -3.12 -36.11
C ILE A 11 5.27 -3.61 -34.68
N LEU A 12 5.88 -2.77 -33.83
CA LEU A 12 6.15 -3.11 -32.42
C LEU A 12 5.04 -2.54 -31.52
N PRO A 13 4.38 -3.36 -30.67
CA PRO A 13 3.49 -2.85 -29.65
C PRO A 13 4.24 -1.85 -28.75
N HIS A 14 3.53 -0.85 -28.21
CA HIS A 14 4.12 0.03 -27.20
C HIS A 14 4.65 -0.80 -26.04
N GLU A 15 5.97 -0.73 -25.78
CA GLU A 15 6.58 -1.41 -24.64
C GLU A 15 6.03 -0.79 -23.35
N ILE A 16 5.23 -1.58 -22.62
CA ILE A 16 4.71 -1.18 -21.32
C ILE A 16 5.86 -1.27 -20.31
N ASN A 17 6.16 -0.16 -19.65
CA ASN A 17 7.12 -0.15 -18.55
C ASN A 17 6.43 -0.60 -17.25
N PHE A 18 6.41 -1.92 -17.03
CA PHE A 18 5.80 -2.52 -15.84
C PHE A 18 6.45 -2.11 -14.53
N VAL A 19 7.74 -1.77 -14.51
CA VAL A 19 8.40 -1.27 -13.31
C VAL A 19 7.85 0.11 -12.95
N ALA A 20 7.78 1.03 -13.92
CA ALA A 20 7.19 2.35 -13.72
C ALA A 20 5.71 2.27 -13.28
N MET A 21 4.97 1.32 -13.84
CA MET A 21 3.58 1.05 -13.46
C MET A 21 3.45 0.65 -11.97
N LEU A 22 4.31 -0.26 -11.49
CA LEU A 22 4.34 -0.66 -10.08
C LEU A 22 4.79 0.48 -9.16
N GLN A 23 5.74 1.29 -9.60
CA GLN A 23 6.20 2.49 -8.90
C GLN A 23 5.09 3.52 -8.73
N GLU A 24 4.31 3.76 -9.79
CA GLU A 24 3.16 4.68 -9.78
C GLU A 24 2.07 4.18 -8.82
N GLN A 25 1.71 2.89 -8.91
CA GLN A 25 0.73 2.28 -8.00
C GLN A 25 1.19 2.38 -6.55
N SER A 26 2.46 2.07 -6.26
CA SER A 26 3.00 2.11 -4.91
C SER A 26 3.05 3.54 -4.34
N LEU A 27 3.36 4.53 -5.18
CA LEU A 27 3.31 5.93 -4.77
C LEU A 27 1.90 6.37 -4.40
N ALA A 28 0.89 6.01 -5.21
CA ALA A 28 -0.51 6.31 -4.93
C ALA A 28 -0.99 5.63 -3.64
N THR A 29 -0.68 4.35 -3.45
CA THR A 29 -0.97 3.63 -2.19
C THR A 29 -0.31 4.28 -0.98
N ASN A 30 0.96 4.70 -1.10
CA ASN A 30 1.64 5.40 -0.01
C ASN A 30 1.02 6.78 0.28
N GLN A 31 0.51 7.49 -0.74
CA GLN A 31 -0.20 8.75 -0.53
C GLN A 31 -1.50 8.55 0.25
N MET A 32 -2.27 7.47 -0.03
CA MET A 32 -3.46 7.13 0.75
C MET A 32 -3.14 6.94 2.25
N VAL A 33 -2.02 6.29 2.57
CA VAL A 33 -1.58 6.11 3.96
C VAL A 33 -1.17 7.43 4.61
N LYS A 34 -0.52 8.34 3.86
CA LYS A 34 -0.20 9.69 4.34
C LYS A 34 -1.46 10.50 4.64
N ASP A 35 -2.44 10.44 3.76
CA ASP A 35 -3.70 11.16 3.95
C ASP A 35 -4.48 10.58 5.14
N LEU A 36 -4.42 9.26 5.34
CA LEU A 36 -4.99 8.60 6.52
C LEU A 36 -4.35 9.12 7.82
N TYR A 37 -3.01 9.18 7.86
CA TYR A 37 -2.28 9.77 8.99
C TYR A 37 -2.70 11.22 9.24
N GLY A 38 -2.66 12.05 8.19
CA GLY A 38 -3.02 13.46 8.30
C GLY A 38 -4.46 13.68 8.75
N CYS A 39 -5.38 12.77 8.39
CA CYS A 39 -6.77 12.84 8.80
C CYS A 39 -6.96 12.58 10.30
N PHE A 40 -6.39 11.49 10.84
CA PHE A 40 -6.70 11.02 12.20
C PHE A 40 -5.70 11.45 13.28
N ILE A 41 -4.48 11.84 12.88
CA ILE A 41 -3.41 12.22 13.81
C ILE A 41 -3.12 13.72 13.73
N ASP A 42 -2.96 14.27 12.52
CA ASP A 42 -2.73 15.72 12.35
C ASP A 42 -4.04 16.54 12.32
N GLU A 43 -5.19 15.86 12.38
CA GLU A 43 -6.54 16.45 12.31
C GLU A 43 -6.75 17.36 11.07
N ASN A 44 -6.04 17.06 9.98
CA ASN A 44 -6.09 17.81 8.74
C ASN A 44 -7.30 17.37 7.91
N LYS A 45 -8.37 18.17 7.97
CA LYS A 45 -9.62 17.94 7.22
C LYS A 45 -9.43 17.82 5.71
N ASN A 46 -8.42 18.49 5.14
CA ASN A 46 -8.11 18.37 3.72
C ASN A 46 -7.60 16.97 3.37
N CYS A 47 -6.83 16.34 4.27
CA CYS A 47 -6.40 14.95 4.11
C CYS A 47 -7.61 14.00 4.14
N CYS A 48 -8.53 14.18 5.10
CA CYS A 48 -9.77 13.38 5.17
C CYS A 48 -10.60 13.46 3.88
N ALA A 49 -10.76 14.66 3.32
CA ALA A 49 -11.46 14.86 2.05
C ALA A 49 -10.73 14.22 0.87
N SER A 50 -9.39 14.36 0.83
CA SER A 50 -8.55 13.86 -0.26
C SER A 50 -8.55 12.34 -0.39
N ILE A 51 -8.77 11.59 0.69
CA ILE A 51 -8.83 10.12 0.67
C ILE A 51 -9.88 9.62 -0.32
N SER A 52 -11.06 10.24 -0.38
CA SER A 52 -12.14 9.79 -1.28
C SER A 52 -11.75 9.96 -2.75
N ASP A 53 -11.18 11.12 -3.09
CA ASP A 53 -10.71 11.40 -4.45
C ASP A 53 -9.53 10.51 -4.85
N ASN A 54 -8.58 10.32 -3.93
CA ASN A 54 -7.40 9.50 -4.16
C ASN A 54 -7.74 8.01 -4.25
N LEU A 55 -8.78 7.55 -3.55
CA LEU A 55 -9.30 6.19 -3.69
C LEU A 55 -9.78 5.92 -5.12
N GLN A 56 -10.60 6.81 -5.68
CA GLN A 56 -11.11 6.65 -7.04
C GLN A 56 -9.97 6.67 -8.06
N LYS A 57 -9.02 7.61 -7.94
CA LYS A 57 -7.84 7.70 -8.81
C LYS A 57 -6.98 6.45 -8.72
N THR A 58 -6.73 5.93 -7.52
CA THR A 58 -5.90 4.75 -7.31
C THR A 58 -6.57 3.46 -7.82
N GLN A 59 -7.89 3.36 -7.71
CA GLN A 59 -8.63 2.23 -8.28
C GLN A 59 -8.63 2.26 -9.81
N ALA A 60 -8.78 3.44 -10.41
CA ALA A 60 -8.68 3.63 -11.86
C ALA A 60 -7.28 3.28 -12.36
N LEU A 61 -6.24 3.68 -11.62
CA LEU A 61 -4.85 3.29 -11.88
C LEU A 61 -4.68 1.77 -11.86
N LYS A 62 -5.21 1.08 -10.84
CA LYS A 62 -5.19 -0.38 -10.78
C LYS A 62 -5.87 -1.02 -11.99
N ASN A 63 -7.04 -0.53 -12.38
CA ASN A 63 -7.79 -1.08 -13.53
C ASN A 63 -7.01 -0.91 -14.83
N ARG A 64 -6.43 0.28 -15.05
CA ARG A 64 -5.52 0.54 -16.19
C ARG A 64 -4.33 -0.43 -16.19
N ASN A 65 -3.71 -0.63 -15.03
CA ASN A 65 -2.55 -1.51 -14.88
C ASN A 65 -2.90 -2.98 -15.21
N MET A 66 -4.08 -3.43 -14.79
CA MET A 66 -4.57 -4.78 -15.11
C MET A 66 -4.89 -4.95 -16.59
N GLU A 67 -5.53 -3.96 -17.22
CA GLU A 67 -5.80 -3.96 -18.67
C GLU A 67 -4.50 -4.01 -19.48
N GLN A 68 -3.51 -3.19 -19.10
CA GLN A 68 -2.18 -3.20 -19.72
C GLN A 68 -1.49 -4.57 -19.58
N LEU A 69 -1.59 -5.21 -18.42
CA LEU A 69 -1.02 -6.54 -18.20
C LEU A 69 -1.71 -7.64 -19.03
N LEU A 70 -3.03 -7.56 -19.21
CA LEU A 70 -3.79 -8.51 -20.04
C LEU A 70 -3.38 -8.48 -21.51
N HIS A 71 -3.14 -7.28 -22.05
CA HIS A 71 -2.79 -7.08 -23.46
C HIS A 71 -1.30 -7.15 -23.77
N ALA A 72 -0.43 -7.31 -22.76
CA ALA A 72 0.99 -7.43 -22.98
C ALA A 72 1.38 -8.81 -23.52
N PHE A 73 2.14 -8.83 -24.62
CA PHE A 73 2.67 -10.05 -25.21
C PHE A 73 3.98 -10.49 -24.52
N ILE A 74 4.81 -9.54 -24.09
CA ILE A 74 6.09 -9.77 -23.41
C ILE A 74 6.11 -8.94 -22.13
N THR A 75 6.57 -9.54 -21.02
CA THR A 75 6.77 -8.86 -19.75
C THR A 75 8.22 -9.06 -19.27
N PRO A 76 8.87 -8.02 -18.70
CA PRO A 76 10.26 -8.13 -18.22
C PRO A 76 10.37 -8.87 -16.88
N ILE A 77 9.24 -9.05 -16.20
CA ILE A 77 9.06 -9.81 -14.95
C ILE A 77 7.94 -10.80 -15.25
N ASP A 78 7.92 -11.94 -14.54
CA ASP A 78 6.79 -12.87 -14.59
C ASP A 78 5.45 -12.14 -14.40
N ARG A 79 4.48 -12.47 -15.27
CA ARG A 79 3.15 -11.85 -15.31
C ARG A 79 2.41 -12.04 -13.99
N GLU A 80 2.53 -13.22 -13.39
CA GLU A 80 1.88 -13.54 -12.12
C GLU A 80 2.45 -12.67 -10.98
N SER A 81 3.77 -12.43 -10.95
CA SER A 81 4.41 -11.52 -10.00
C SER A 81 3.95 -10.06 -10.17
N ILE A 82 3.80 -9.57 -11.40
CA ILE A 82 3.23 -8.22 -11.64
C ILE A 82 1.78 -8.15 -11.14
N TYR A 83 0.95 -9.13 -11.53
CA TYR A 83 -0.44 -9.22 -11.11
C TYR A 83 -0.57 -9.24 -9.57
N ARG A 84 0.24 -10.06 -8.91
CA ARG A 84 0.28 -10.15 -7.44
C ARG A 84 0.67 -8.81 -6.83
N ALA A 85 1.70 -8.14 -7.32
CA ALA A 85 2.13 -6.85 -6.77
C ALA A 85 1.07 -5.77 -6.89
N VAL A 86 0.44 -5.61 -8.06
CA VAL A 86 -0.66 -4.66 -8.22
C VAL A 86 -1.82 -5.01 -7.28
N THR A 87 -2.16 -6.29 -7.17
CA THR A 87 -3.25 -6.76 -6.30
C THR A 87 -2.96 -6.51 -4.82
N GLN A 88 -1.74 -6.74 -4.33
CA GLN A 88 -1.40 -6.50 -2.93
C GLN A 88 -1.36 -5.01 -2.59
N LEU A 89 -0.86 -4.17 -3.51
CA LEU A 89 -0.93 -2.71 -3.36
C LEU A 89 -2.38 -2.20 -3.33
N ASP A 90 -3.29 -2.80 -4.11
CA ASP A 90 -4.72 -2.49 -4.11
C ASP A 90 -5.40 -2.94 -2.80
N TRP A 91 -5.02 -4.10 -2.25
CA TRP A 91 -5.53 -4.53 -0.95
C TRP A 91 -5.22 -3.56 0.18
N MET A 92 -4.07 -2.89 0.16
CA MET A 92 -3.77 -1.82 1.12
C MET A 92 -4.75 -0.64 0.97
N VAL A 93 -5.07 -0.25 -0.27
CA VAL A 93 -6.02 0.83 -0.56
C VAL A 93 -7.43 0.44 -0.10
N ILE A 94 -7.83 -0.83 -0.29
CA ILE A 94 -9.09 -1.38 0.20
C ILE A 94 -9.13 -1.38 1.73
N SER A 95 -8.05 -1.74 2.42
CA SER A 95 -7.99 -1.67 3.89
C SER A 95 -8.16 -0.24 4.40
N VAL A 96 -7.54 0.76 3.76
CA VAL A 96 -7.76 2.18 4.09
C VAL A 96 -9.23 2.58 3.84
N LYS A 97 -9.83 2.13 2.73
CA LYS A 97 -11.25 2.38 2.45
C LYS A 97 -12.17 1.80 3.53
N HIS A 98 -11.93 0.57 3.98
CA HIS A 98 -12.71 -0.05 5.04
C HIS A 98 -12.56 0.68 6.36
N PHE A 99 -11.33 1.03 6.74
CA PHE A 99 -11.05 1.85 7.91
C PHE A 99 -11.83 3.18 7.90
N MET A 100 -11.83 3.89 6.77
CA MET A 100 -12.58 5.15 6.60
C MET A 100 -14.10 4.97 6.69
N ALA A 101 -14.62 3.84 6.20
CA ALA A 101 -16.05 3.55 6.28
C ALA A 101 -16.48 3.25 7.72
N GLU A 102 -15.68 2.48 8.46
CA GLU A 102 -15.97 2.11 9.85
C GLU A 102 -15.85 3.31 10.80
N THR A 103 -14.78 4.08 10.70
CA THR A 103 -14.60 5.32 11.49
C THR A 103 -15.76 6.30 11.28
N LYS A 104 -16.21 6.48 10.02
CA LYS A 104 -17.40 7.28 9.71
C LYS A 104 -18.68 6.69 10.32
N ALA A 105 -18.87 5.38 10.25
CA ALA A 105 -20.05 4.72 10.81
C ALA A 105 -20.11 4.82 12.35
N TYR A 106 -18.96 4.75 13.00
CA TYR A 106 -18.82 4.87 14.46
C TYR A 106 -18.68 6.32 14.95
N GLN A 107 -18.65 7.30 14.05
CA GLN A 107 -18.46 8.73 14.36
C GLN A 107 -17.14 8.99 15.11
N VAL A 108 -16.06 8.35 14.66
CA VAL A 108 -14.71 8.52 15.17
C VAL A 108 -13.96 9.47 14.23
N ASP A 109 -13.65 10.67 14.72
CA ASP A 109 -13.00 11.71 13.91
C ASP A 109 -11.47 11.76 14.09
N THR A 110 -10.97 11.37 15.27
CA THR A 110 -9.55 11.47 15.64
C THR A 110 -9.09 10.26 16.43
N LEU A 111 -7.83 9.87 16.31
CA LEU A 111 -7.26 8.72 17.03
C LEU A 111 -5.84 8.99 17.58
N PRO A 112 -5.61 10.11 18.28
CA PRO A 112 -4.27 10.45 18.79
C PRO A 112 -3.71 9.39 19.75
N GLN A 113 -4.57 8.65 20.46
CA GLN A 113 -4.17 7.55 21.34
C GLN A 113 -3.50 6.38 20.60
N TYR A 114 -3.75 6.22 19.29
CA TYR A 114 -3.12 5.17 18.48
C TYR A 114 -2.00 5.70 17.60
N LYS A 115 -1.51 6.92 17.86
CA LYS A 115 -0.47 7.58 17.06
C LYS A 115 0.74 6.69 16.79
N ASP A 116 1.20 5.92 17.77
CA ASP A 116 2.34 5.02 17.61
C ASP A 116 2.10 3.97 16.50
N ILE A 117 0.89 3.42 16.41
CA ILE A 117 0.52 2.46 15.35
C ILE A 117 0.48 3.18 13.99
N PHE A 118 -0.08 4.39 13.94
CA PHE A 118 -0.12 5.20 12.72
C PHE A 118 1.29 5.59 12.23
N ASP A 119 2.21 5.94 13.14
CA ASP A 119 3.60 6.25 12.82
C ASP A 119 4.30 5.04 12.18
N LEU A 120 4.12 3.84 12.76
CA LEU A 120 4.66 2.61 12.21
C LEU A 120 4.08 2.28 10.82
N ILE A 121 2.77 2.41 10.63
CA ILE A 121 2.10 2.19 9.34
C ILE A 121 2.63 3.17 8.28
N LEU A 122 2.76 4.45 8.63
CA LEU A 122 3.27 5.49 7.72
C LEU A 122 4.73 5.20 7.34
N GLN A 123 5.57 4.85 8.31
CA GLN A 123 6.96 4.51 8.09
C GLN A 123 7.09 3.28 7.19
N ALA A 124 6.37 2.21 7.49
CA ALA A 124 6.37 0.98 6.71
C ALA A 124 5.92 1.23 5.25
N SER A 125 4.83 1.98 5.05
CA SER A 125 4.35 2.33 3.71
C SER A 125 5.37 3.16 2.92
N SER A 126 6.06 4.10 3.58
CA SER A 126 7.12 4.90 2.97
C SER A 126 8.32 4.05 2.54
N ILE A 127 8.75 3.11 3.38
CA ILE A 127 9.86 2.19 3.07
C ILE A 127 9.47 1.24 1.94
N LEU A 128 8.25 0.71 1.97
CA LEU A 128 7.70 -0.15 0.92
C LEU A 128 7.69 0.56 -0.43
N ASN A 129 7.19 1.80 -0.49
CA ASN A 129 7.25 2.61 -1.71
C ASN A 129 8.69 2.82 -2.18
N LYS A 130 9.62 3.19 -1.28
CA LYS A 130 11.05 3.29 -1.62
C LYS A 130 11.63 1.96 -2.14
N GLY A 131 11.03 0.83 -1.80
CA GLY A 131 11.35 -0.50 -2.31
C GLY A 131 10.93 -0.66 -3.77
N PHE A 132 9.67 -0.35 -4.09
CA PHE A 132 9.18 -0.32 -5.47
C PHE A 132 9.95 0.70 -6.35
N GLN A 133 10.25 1.89 -5.83
CA GLN A 133 11.09 2.88 -6.52
C GLN A 133 12.52 2.37 -6.80
N ALA A 134 12.98 1.33 -6.08
CA ALA A 134 14.30 0.75 -6.25
C ALA A 134 14.31 -0.50 -7.15
N LEU A 135 13.19 -0.90 -7.79
CA LEU A 135 13.11 -2.04 -8.71
C LEU A 135 13.90 -1.88 -10.02
N GLU A 136 14.50 -0.71 -10.28
CA GLU A 136 15.38 -0.51 -11.43
C GLU A 136 16.65 -1.38 -11.37
N LYS A 137 17.22 -1.68 -12.55
CA LYS A 137 18.30 -2.66 -12.74
C LYS A 137 19.46 -2.45 -11.74
N ASN A 138 19.86 -3.54 -11.07
CA ASN A 138 21.02 -3.66 -10.16
C ASN A 138 20.85 -3.15 -8.72
N ARG A 139 19.62 -3.08 -8.19
CA ARG A 139 19.36 -2.67 -6.80
C ARG A 139 18.69 -3.76 -5.95
N HIS A 140 18.79 -5.02 -6.33
CA HIS A 140 18.18 -6.18 -5.68
C HIS A 140 18.44 -6.21 -4.15
N THR A 141 19.70 -6.07 -3.74
CA THR A 141 20.08 -6.02 -2.30
C THR A 141 19.42 -4.87 -1.55
N LYS A 142 19.22 -3.71 -2.20
CA LYS A 142 18.54 -2.54 -1.60
C LYS A 142 17.05 -2.78 -1.47
N VAL A 143 16.43 -3.44 -2.46
CA VAL A 143 14.99 -3.78 -2.41
C VAL A 143 14.75 -4.83 -1.32
N SER A 144 15.58 -5.86 -1.21
CA SER A 144 15.43 -6.90 -0.19
C SER A 144 15.55 -6.36 1.24
N LYS A 145 16.54 -5.49 1.50
CA LYS A 145 16.65 -4.80 2.81
C LYS A 145 15.41 -3.97 3.14
N LYS A 146 14.78 -3.33 2.14
CA LYS A 146 13.55 -2.57 2.36
C LYS A 146 12.36 -3.47 2.65
N ALA A 147 12.22 -4.58 1.93
CA ALA A 147 11.19 -5.57 2.20
C ALA A 147 11.32 -6.15 3.61
N GLU A 148 12.54 -6.43 4.06
CA GLU A 148 12.85 -6.85 5.44
C GLU A 148 12.43 -5.82 6.48
N GLN A 149 12.84 -4.56 6.32
CA GLN A 149 12.43 -3.47 7.21
C GLN A 149 10.92 -3.31 7.31
N VAL A 150 10.17 -3.50 6.21
CA VAL A 150 8.70 -3.43 6.23
C VAL A 150 8.11 -4.59 7.04
N ARG A 151 8.69 -5.80 6.96
CA ARG A 151 8.23 -6.93 7.78
C ARG A 151 8.45 -6.68 9.27
N GLU A 152 9.64 -6.21 9.65
CA GLU A 152 9.97 -5.86 11.03
C GLU A 152 8.99 -4.80 11.59
N LEU A 153 8.68 -3.77 10.81
CA LEU A 153 7.70 -2.76 11.19
C LEU A 153 6.27 -3.32 11.28
N SER A 154 5.91 -4.29 10.42
CA SER A 154 4.61 -4.95 10.47
C SER A 154 4.43 -5.83 11.72
N ASP A 155 5.52 -6.46 12.16
CA ASP A 155 5.57 -7.19 13.42
C ASP A 155 5.46 -6.24 14.61
N ALA A 156 6.13 -5.08 14.56
CA ALA A 156 5.98 -4.02 15.56
C ALA A 156 4.55 -3.46 15.63
N ILE A 157 3.86 -3.29 14.49
CA ILE A 157 2.43 -2.92 14.44
C ILE A 157 1.58 -3.98 15.15
N SER A 158 1.85 -5.26 14.89
CA SER A 158 1.12 -6.36 15.53
C SER A 158 1.34 -6.39 17.05
N GLN A 159 2.56 -6.11 17.51
CA GLN A 159 2.89 -6.01 18.92
C GLN A 159 2.19 -4.82 19.59
N LYS A 160 2.22 -3.64 18.96
CA LYS A 160 1.51 -2.44 19.45
C LYS A 160 0.00 -2.64 19.51
N TYR A 161 -0.59 -3.31 18.53
CA TYR A 161 -1.99 -3.72 18.58
C TYR A 161 -2.32 -4.54 19.84
N ILE A 162 -1.45 -5.49 20.22
CA ILE A 162 -1.66 -6.33 21.41
C ILE A 162 -1.61 -5.46 22.67
N GLU A 163 -0.63 -4.56 22.78
CA GLU A 163 -0.49 -3.62 23.89
C GLU A 163 -1.74 -2.75 24.06
N GLU A 164 -2.23 -2.14 22.98
CA GLU A 164 -3.44 -1.33 23.00
C GLU A 164 -4.71 -2.14 23.32
N MET A 165 -4.79 -3.39 22.87
CA MET A 165 -5.90 -4.28 23.20
C MET A 165 -5.93 -4.65 24.68
N VAL A 166 -4.77 -4.82 25.33
CA VAL A 166 -4.69 -5.07 26.78
C VAL A 166 -5.23 -3.85 27.54
N ILE A 167 -4.78 -2.65 27.19
CA ILE A 167 -5.27 -1.40 27.79
C ILE A 167 -6.78 -1.25 27.57
N LEU A 168 -7.25 -1.48 26.34
CA LEU A 168 -8.67 -1.37 26.01
C LEU A 168 -9.55 -2.38 26.76
N SER A 169 -9.02 -3.57 27.08
CA SER A 169 -9.77 -4.62 27.77
C SER A 169 -10.19 -4.25 29.19
N GLU A 170 -9.52 -3.27 29.81
CA GLU A 170 -9.84 -2.74 31.13
C GLU A 170 -10.94 -1.65 31.08
N ASN A 171 -11.36 -1.23 29.89
CA ASN A 171 -12.36 -0.18 29.74
C ASN A 171 -13.76 -0.68 30.17
N PRO A 172 -14.41 -0.04 31.16
CA PRO A 172 -15.71 -0.47 31.67
C PRO A 172 -16.86 -0.16 30.71
N ASP A 173 -16.69 0.75 29.75
CA ASP A 173 -17.71 1.06 28.75
C ASP A 173 -17.64 0.08 27.56
N CYS A 174 -18.58 -0.86 27.52
CA CYS A 174 -18.69 -1.84 26.45
C CYS A 174 -18.83 -1.21 25.05
N LYS A 175 -19.46 -0.04 24.93
CA LYS A 175 -19.62 0.62 23.62
C LYS A 175 -18.26 1.12 23.12
N THR A 176 -17.52 1.82 23.96
CA THR A 176 -16.15 2.26 23.66
C THR A 176 -15.25 1.05 23.37
N LEU A 177 -15.28 0.02 24.20
CA LEU A 177 -14.51 -1.21 23.98
C LEU A 177 -14.80 -1.83 22.62
N PHE A 178 -16.07 -1.95 22.23
CA PHE A 178 -16.46 -2.52 20.95
C PHE A 178 -15.92 -1.70 19.77
N ILE A 179 -16.17 -0.38 19.75
CA ILE A 179 -15.76 0.50 18.65
C ILE A 179 -14.24 0.47 18.48
N HIS A 180 -13.51 0.65 19.58
CA HIS A 180 -12.05 0.76 19.54
C HIS A 180 -11.37 -0.57 19.19
N LYS A 181 -11.98 -1.71 19.56
CA LYS A 181 -11.51 -3.03 19.12
C LYS A 181 -11.58 -3.16 17.59
N GLU A 182 -12.68 -2.73 16.97
CA GLU A 182 -12.82 -2.77 15.50
C GLU A 182 -11.80 -1.83 14.83
N ILE A 183 -11.61 -0.62 15.37
CA ILE A 183 -10.57 0.32 14.88
C ILE A 183 -9.17 -0.30 14.95
N LEU A 184 -8.80 -0.89 16.09
CA LEU A 184 -7.50 -1.55 16.26
C LEU A 184 -7.34 -2.75 15.31
N ALA A 185 -8.42 -3.52 15.08
CA ALA A 185 -8.41 -4.64 14.14
C ALA A 185 -8.14 -4.17 12.70
N GLN A 186 -8.70 -3.03 12.28
CA GLN A 186 -8.42 -2.46 10.95
C GLN A 186 -6.98 -1.94 10.84
N LEU A 187 -6.43 -1.31 11.87
CA LEU A 187 -5.02 -0.88 11.88
C LEU A 187 -4.07 -2.08 11.75
N LYS A 188 -4.36 -3.17 12.48
CA LYS A 188 -3.64 -4.44 12.34
C LYS A 188 -3.75 -5.02 10.93
N GLU A 189 -4.94 -4.97 10.32
CA GLU A 189 -5.15 -5.44 8.95
C GLU A 189 -4.30 -4.65 7.94
N ILE A 190 -4.20 -3.32 8.09
CA ILE A 190 -3.29 -2.50 7.26
C ILE A 190 -1.83 -2.95 7.44
N GLY A 191 -1.39 -3.17 8.69
CA GLY A 191 -0.07 -3.73 9.01
C GLY A 191 0.18 -5.08 8.34
N ARG A 192 -0.81 -5.97 8.35
CA ARG A 192 -0.72 -7.27 7.68
C ARG A 192 -0.60 -7.14 6.16
N ARG A 193 -1.32 -6.18 5.53
CA ARG A 193 -1.19 -5.92 4.09
C ARG A 193 0.18 -5.38 3.72
N LEU A 194 0.80 -4.55 4.57
CA LEU A 194 2.18 -4.12 4.41
C LEU A 194 3.14 -5.32 4.37
N HIS A 195 3.04 -6.22 5.35
CA HIS A 195 3.84 -7.45 5.42
C HIS A 195 3.72 -8.30 4.14
N ILE A 196 2.49 -8.56 3.68
CA ILE A 196 2.25 -9.39 2.50
C ILE A 196 2.79 -8.72 1.23
N THR A 197 2.63 -7.41 1.12
CA THR A 197 3.16 -6.68 -0.04
C THR A 197 4.69 -6.66 -0.03
N ALA A 198 5.32 -6.59 1.14
CA ALA A 198 6.77 -6.73 1.27
C ALA A 198 7.27 -8.11 0.84
N ASN A 199 6.55 -9.19 1.16
CA ASN A 199 6.86 -10.54 0.66
C ASN A 199 6.73 -10.62 -0.87
N THR A 200 5.71 -9.98 -1.42
CA THR A 200 5.51 -9.92 -2.88
C THR A 200 6.64 -9.13 -3.57
N LEU A 201 7.09 -8.04 -2.95
CA LEU A 201 8.23 -7.27 -3.42
C LEU A 201 9.53 -8.10 -3.38
N GLN A 202 9.75 -8.88 -2.31
CA GLN A 202 10.89 -9.79 -2.22
C GLN A 202 10.82 -10.90 -3.29
N ASP A 203 9.66 -11.49 -3.53
CA ASP A 203 9.45 -12.51 -4.57
C ASP A 203 9.79 -11.98 -5.97
N ILE A 204 9.40 -10.74 -6.28
CA ILE A 204 9.80 -10.09 -7.53
C ILE A 204 11.31 -10.02 -7.66
N VAL A 205 12.02 -9.59 -6.62
CA VAL A 205 13.49 -9.44 -6.65
C VAL A 205 14.19 -10.77 -6.90
N VAL A 206 13.78 -11.83 -6.20
CA VAL A 206 14.37 -13.18 -6.33
C VAL A 206 14.18 -13.74 -7.74
N LYS A 207 13.08 -13.39 -8.41
CA LYS A 207 12.79 -13.83 -9.79
C LYS A 207 13.44 -12.97 -10.87
N MET A 208 13.94 -11.79 -10.51
CA MET A 208 14.65 -10.90 -11.44
C MET A 208 16.17 -11.13 -11.43
N ASP A 209 16.70 -11.79 -10.40
CA ASP A 209 18.08 -12.31 -10.34
C ASP A 209 18.21 -13.60 -11.18
#